data_AF-A0A4U0PBW4-F1
#
_entry.id   AF-A0A4U0PBW4-F1
#
_cell.length_a   1.000
_cell.length_b   1.000
_cell.length_c   1.000
_cell.angle_alpha   90.00
_cell.angle_beta   90.00
_cell.angle_gamma   90.00
#
_symmetry.space_group_name_H-M   'P 1'
#
loop_
_entity.id
_entity.type
_entity.pdbx_description
1 polymer ?
#
loop_
_entity_poly.entity_id
_entity_poly.type
_entity_poly.pdbx_seq_one_letter_code
_entity_poly.pdbx_strand_id
1 'polypeptide(L)'
;MKKIIFVDSTQIGLFTFQAYILELCNLNVGFGIYIETFDIPLVLFEKDASDVVRLSIDESLVQFIANKSISSRIERQQYFNQLLEFVKSSEELAAKIVFKEKEMEYLADSKYLVQMRNIYINSGNQA
;
A
#
# COMPACT_ATOMS: atom_id res chain seq x y z
N MET A 1 -11.80 3.03 -11.07
CA MET A 1 -11.84 2.24 -9.81
C MET A 1 -12.82 2.90 -8.86
N LYS A 2 -13.59 2.12 -8.10
CA LYS A 2 -14.55 2.64 -7.12
C LYS A 2 -14.27 2.04 -5.75
N LYS A 3 -14.13 2.87 -4.71
CA LYS A 3 -14.03 2.42 -3.31
C LYS A 3 -15.40 1.87 -2.89
N ILE A 4 -15.50 0.58 -2.54
CA ILE A 4 -16.78 -0.07 -2.22
C ILE A 4 -16.92 -0.30 -0.71
N ILE A 5 -15.87 -0.81 -0.07
CA ILE A 5 -15.89 -1.17 1.35
C ILE A 5 -14.64 -0.58 2.00
N PHE A 6 -14.83 0.18 3.07
CA PHE A 6 -13.76 0.60 3.97
C PHE A 6 -13.35 -0.59 4.84
N VAL A 7 -12.05 -0.90 4.86
CA VAL A 7 -11.50 -2.04 5.62
C VAL A 7 -10.93 -1.57 6.94
N ASP A 8 -9.98 -0.63 6.89
CA ASP A 8 -9.27 -0.15 8.06
C ASP A 8 -8.56 1.19 7.77
N SER A 9 -8.09 1.87 8.81
CA SER A 9 -7.24 3.06 8.69
C SER A 9 -6.24 3.16 9.81
N THR A 10 -5.09 3.74 9.53
CA THR A 10 -4.06 4.03 10.53
C THR A 10 -3.40 5.38 10.27
N GLN A 11 -2.97 6.04 11.33
CA GLN A 11 -2.18 7.26 11.24
C GLN A 11 -0.71 6.92 11.47
N ILE A 12 0.15 7.23 10.49
CA ILE A 12 1.59 7.00 10.56
C ILE A 12 2.30 8.31 10.24
N GLY A 13 2.93 8.89 11.27
CA GLY A 13 3.52 10.23 11.18
C GLY A 13 2.46 11.28 10.81
N LEU A 14 2.65 11.95 9.67
CA LEU A 14 1.78 13.02 9.20
C LEU A 14 0.65 12.54 8.26
N PHE A 15 0.59 11.24 7.95
CA PHE A 15 -0.32 10.71 6.95
C PHE A 15 -1.32 9.73 7.55
N THR A 16 -2.58 9.88 7.14
CA THR A 16 -3.63 8.90 7.38
C THR A 16 -3.66 7.94 6.19
N PHE A 17 -3.42 6.65 6.45
CA PHE A 17 -3.54 5.58 5.48
C PHE A 17 -4.90 4.90 5.63
N GLN A 18 -5.55 4.61 4.52
CA GLN A 18 -6.89 4.03 4.48
C GLN A 18 -6.93 2.84 3.52
N ALA A 19 -7.42 1.71 4.00
CA ALA A 19 -7.55 0.46 3.26
C ALA A 19 -8.99 0.29 2.74
N TYR A 20 -9.13 -0.08 1.47
CA TYR A 20 -10.41 -0.26 0.81
C TYR A 20 -10.45 -1.51 -0.06
N ILE A 21 -11.62 -2.15 -0.12
CA ILE A 21 -11.98 -3.07 -1.21
C ILE A 21 -12.52 -2.23 -2.37
N LEU A 22 -12.03 -2.52 -3.57
CA LEU A 22 -12.24 -1.72 -4.78
C LEU A 22 -12.99 -2.51 -5.84
N GLU A 23 -13.83 -1.83 -6.59
CA GLU A 23 -14.33 -2.29 -7.90
C GLU A 23 -13.35 -1.80 -8.96
N LEU A 24 -12.73 -2.75 -9.64
CA LEU A 24 -11.85 -2.52 -10.78
C LEU A 24 -12.64 -2.59 -12.09
N CYS A 25 -12.00 -2.19 -13.18
CA CYS A 25 -12.58 -2.37 -14.51
C CYS A 25 -12.84 -3.88 -14.75
N ASN A 26 -13.96 -4.21 -15.41
CA ASN A 26 -14.40 -5.58 -15.70
C ASN A 26 -14.99 -6.38 -14.51
N LEU A 27 -15.60 -5.72 -13.52
CA LEU A 27 -16.26 -6.36 -12.36
C LEU A 27 -15.31 -7.16 -11.45
N ASN A 28 -14.01 -6.95 -11.61
CA ASN A 28 -13.01 -7.54 -10.72
C ASN A 28 -12.94 -6.77 -9.42
N VAL A 29 -12.70 -7.49 -8.33
CA VAL A 29 -12.51 -6.90 -7.01
C VAL A 29 -11.01 -6.79 -6.72
N GLY A 30 -10.59 -5.62 -6.29
CA GLY A 30 -9.23 -5.34 -5.85
C GLY A 30 -9.18 -4.89 -4.40
N PHE A 31 -7.97 -4.72 -3.89
CA PHE A 31 -7.72 -4.15 -2.58
C PHE A 31 -6.71 -3.01 -2.73
N GLY A 32 -6.96 -1.86 -2.09
CA GLY A 32 -6.10 -0.70 -2.23
C GLY A 32 -5.88 0.04 -0.93
N ILE A 33 -4.67 0.54 -0.74
CA ILE A 33 -4.28 1.41 0.37
C ILE A 33 -4.04 2.81 -0.19
N TYR A 34 -4.70 3.77 0.40
CA TYR A 34 -4.71 5.17 0.00
C TYR A 34 -4.10 6.03 1.10
N ILE A 35 -3.55 7.17 0.70
CA ILE A 35 -3.35 8.29 1.60
C ILE A 35 -4.63 9.12 1.55
N GLU A 36 -5.21 9.48 2.70
CA GLU A 36 -6.52 10.15 2.80
C GLU A 36 -6.70 11.36 1.85
N THR A 37 -5.63 12.10 1.58
CA THR A 37 -5.65 13.27 0.70
C THR A 37 -5.61 12.96 -0.80
N PHE A 38 -5.55 11.69 -1.20
CA PHE A 38 -5.39 11.25 -2.60
C PHE A 38 -6.46 10.23 -3.02
N ASP A 39 -6.93 10.38 -4.26
CA ASP A 39 -7.88 9.46 -4.89
C ASP A 39 -7.23 8.33 -5.68
N ILE A 40 -5.89 8.28 -5.70
CA ILE A 40 -5.09 7.21 -6.29
C ILE A 40 -4.49 6.33 -5.17
N PRO A 41 -4.46 4.99 -5.34
CA PRO A 41 -3.91 4.09 -4.32
C PRO A 41 -2.39 4.19 -4.28
N LEU A 42 -1.82 4.24 -3.07
CA LEU A 42 -0.39 4.04 -2.84
C LEU A 42 0.00 2.59 -3.11
N VAL A 43 -0.79 1.63 -2.63
CA VAL A 43 -0.61 0.20 -2.87
C VAL A 43 -1.91 -0.31 -3.48
N LEU A 44 -1.82 -1.04 -4.59
CA LEU A 44 -2.95 -1.68 -5.24
C LEU A 44 -2.67 -3.17 -5.43
N PHE A 45 -3.61 -3.99 -4.99
CA PHE A 45 -3.69 -5.40 -5.29
C PHE A 45 -4.85 -5.64 -6.24
N GLU A 46 -4.56 -6.26 -7.37
CA GLU A 46 -5.55 -6.59 -8.38
C GLU A 46 -5.33 -7.99 -8.94
N LYS A 47 -6.42 -8.70 -9.25
CA LYS A 47 -6.31 -9.94 -10.00
C LYS A 47 -6.05 -9.64 -11.46
N ASP A 48 -5.04 -10.29 -12.02
CA ASP A 48 -4.86 -10.34 -13.46
C ASP A 48 -5.77 -11.40 -14.11
N ALA A 49 -5.76 -11.44 -15.44
CA ALA A 49 -6.56 -12.37 -16.23
C ALA A 49 -6.21 -13.85 -16.00
N SER A 50 -5.07 -14.14 -15.36
CA SER A 50 -4.58 -15.48 -15.03
C SER A 50 -4.93 -15.87 -13.58
N ASP A 51 -5.78 -15.10 -12.89
CA ASP A 51 -6.19 -15.30 -11.49
C ASP A 51 -5.02 -15.11 -10.49
N VAL A 52 -3.92 -14.48 -10.92
CA VAL A 52 -2.79 -14.10 -10.08
C VAL A 52 -3.04 -12.71 -9.50
N VAL A 53 -2.81 -12.55 -8.19
CA VAL A 53 -2.90 -11.24 -7.53
C VAL A 53 -1.60 -10.47 -7.78
N ARG A 54 -1.68 -9.38 -8.54
CA ARG A 54 -0.58 -8.45 -8.77
C ARG A 54 -0.61 -7.32 -7.77
N LEU A 55 0.58 -6.94 -7.34
CA LEU A 55 0.82 -5.75 -6.55
C LEU A 55 1.45 -4.62 -7.38
N SER A 56 0.89 -3.42 -7.22
CA SER A 56 1.45 -2.18 -7.74
C SER A 56 1.65 -1.18 -6.60
N ILE A 57 2.74 -0.40 -6.67
CA ILE A 57 3.01 0.72 -5.76
C ILE A 57 3.14 1.99 -6.59
N ASP A 58 2.44 3.06 -6.19
CA ASP A 58 2.60 4.36 -6.82
C ASP A 58 3.85 5.07 -6.27
N GLU A 59 4.94 5.03 -7.04
CA GLU A 59 6.22 5.64 -6.65
C GLU A 59 6.12 7.16 -6.44
N SER A 60 5.20 7.85 -7.12
CA SER A 60 5.03 9.31 -6.95
C SER A 60 4.48 9.64 -5.57
N LEU A 61 3.57 8.81 -5.05
CA LEU A 61 3.08 8.93 -3.69
C LEU A 61 4.15 8.56 -2.65
N VAL A 62 4.98 7.56 -2.92
CA VAL A 62 6.12 7.22 -2.05
C VAL A 62 7.08 8.42 -1.95
N GLN A 63 7.41 9.04 -3.08
CA GLN A 63 8.24 10.25 -3.12
C GLN A 63 7.57 11.43 -2.39
N PHE A 64 6.25 11.59 -2.53
CA PHE A 64 5.50 12.62 -1.81
C PHE A 64 5.63 12.45 -0.29
N ILE A 65 5.41 11.24 0.24
CA ILE A 65 5.57 10.94 1.68
C ILE A 65 7.01 11.24 2.11
N ALA A 66 8.00 10.82 1.32
CA ALA A 66 9.42 11.07 1.56
C ALA A 66 9.76 12.57 1.66
N ASN A 67 9.27 13.38 0.71
CA ASN A 67 9.58 14.80 0.62
C ASN A 67 8.88 15.64 1.69
N LYS A 68 7.70 15.21 2.13
CA LYS A 68 6.92 15.88 3.17
C LYS A 68 7.28 15.43 4.58
N SER A 69 8.01 14.34 4.73
CA SER A 69 8.55 13.90 6.00
C SER A 69 9.77 14.73 6.40
N ILE A 70 9.61 15.63 7.37
CA ILE A 70 10.73 16.28 8.08
C ILE A 70 11.42 15.34 9.09
N SER A 71 11.05 14.06 9.08
CA SER A 71 11.47 13.08 10.07
C SER A 71 12.88 12.58 9.80
N SER A 72 13.60 12.28 10.86
CA SER A 72 14.92 11.67 10.83
C SER A 72 14.90 10.31 10.13
N ARG A 73 16.06 9.82 9.68
CA ARG A 73 16.19 8.48 9.09
C ARG A 73 15.65 7.37 9.99
N ILE A 74 15.82 7.51 11.31
CA ILE A 74 15.34 6.54 12.31
C ILE A 74 13.81 6.53 12.34
N GLU A 75 13.18 7.70 12.40
CA GLU A 75 11.71 7.83 12.38
C GLU A 75 11.13 7.34 11.05
N ARG A 76 11.78 7.65 9.91
CA ARG A 76 11.37 7.11 8.61
C ARG A 76 11.40 5.59 8.58
N GLN A 77 12.42 4.97 9.17
CA GLN A 77 12.47 3.51 9.29
C GLN A 77 11.35 2.95 10.17
N GLN A 78 11.00 3.64 11.27
CA GLN A 78 9.88 3.26 12.14
C GLN A 78 8.53 3.38 11.43
N TYR A 79 8.29 4.50 10.74
CA TYR A 79 7.08 4.71 9.95
C TYR A 79 6.95 3.72 8.81
N PHE A 80 8.07 3.38 8.15
CA PHE A 80 8.07 2.34 7.13
C PHE A 80 7.66 0.97 7.71
N ASN A 81 8.17 0.63 8.89
CA ASN A 81 7.80 -0.62 9.54
C ASN A 81 6.32 -0.66 9.93
N GLN A 82 5.77 0.44 10.45
CA GLN A 82 4.34 0.57 10.75
C GLN A 82 3.48 0.45 9.49
N LEU A 83 3.90 1.08 8.38
CA LEU A 83 3.20 1.00 7.10
C LEU A 83 3.22 -0.44 6.60
N LEU A 84 4.36 -1.12 6.69
CA LEU A 84 4.50 -2.51 6.28
C LEU A 84 3.58 -3.43 7.10
N GLU A 85 3.52 -3.24 8.41
CA GLU A 85 2.64 -4.00 9.29
C GLU A 85 1.17 -3.77 8.96
N PHE A 86 0.76 -2.52 8.75
CA PHE A 86 -0.59 -2.17 8.32
C PHE A 86 -0.97 -2.79 6.97
N VAL A 87 -0.04 -2.77 6.02
CA VAL A 87 -0.29 -3.34 4.71
C VAL A 87 -0.46 -4.86 4.82
N LYS A 88 0.38 -5.55 5.60
CA LYS A 88 0.27 -7.00 5.83
C LYS A 88 -1.03 -7.39 6.52
N SER A 89 -1.41 -6.69 7.59
CA SER A 89 -2.66 -6.98 8.29
C SER A 89 -3.88 -6.76 7.38
N SER A 90 -3.83 -5.72 6.56
CA SER A 90 -4.90 -5.43 5.60
C SER A 90 -4.94 -6.42 4.44
N GLU A 91 -3.78 -6.92 3.99
CA GLU A 91 -3.67 -8.00 3.00
C GLU A 91 -4.29 -9.30 3.52
N GLU A 92 -4.01 -9.70 4.76
CA GLU A 92 -4.63 -10.87 5.38
C GLU A 92 -6.16 -10.74 5.49
N LEU A 93 -6.66 -9.54 5.79
CA LEU A 93 -8.09 -9.26 5.81
C LEU A 93 -8.71 -9.34 4.41
N ALA A 94 -8.05 -8.75 3.41
CA ALA A 94 -8.47 -8.83 2.02
C ALA A 94 -8.47 -10.28 1.51
N ALA A 95 -7.47 -11.09 1.89
CA ALA A 95 -7.39 -12.52 1.58
C ALA A 95 -8.67 -13.26 2.00
N LYS A 96 -9.08 -13.02 3.25
CA LYS A 96 -10.23 -13.68 3.89
C LYS A 96 -11.55 -13.21 3.30
N ILE A 97 -11.68 -11.92 3.01
CA ILE A 97 -12.96 -11.31 2.61
C ILE A 97 -13.17 -11.40 1.09
N VAL A 98 -12.14 -11.08 0.31
CA VAL A 98 -12.23 -10.86 -1.15
C VAL A 98 -11.74 -12.09 -1.92
N PHE A 99 -10.66 -12.72 -1.46
CA PHE A 99 -9.92 -13.68 -2.27
C PHE A 99 -10.15 -15.15 -1.90
N LYS A 100 -10.94 -15.46 -0.85
CA LYS A 100 -11.41 -16.81 -0.49
C LYS A 100 -10.35 -17.91 -0.65
N GLU A 101 -9.19 -17.74 0.00
CA GLU A 101 -8.11 -18.74 0.04
C GLU A 101 -7.38 -19.04 -1.29
N LYS A 102 -7.48 -18.17 -2.31
CA LYS A 102 -6.62 -18.29 -3.50
C LYS A 102 -5.15 -17.98 -3.17
N GLU A 103 -4.22 -18.65 -3.87
CA GLU A 103 -2.78 -18.36 -3.78
C GLU A 103 -2.53 -16.88 -4.11
N MET A 104 -2.11 -16.10 -3.11
CA MET A 104 -1.72 -14.71 -3.29
C MET A 104 -0.20 -14.61 -3.34
N GLU A 105 0.32 -13.78 -4.25
CA GLU A 105 1.70 -13.29 -4.13
C GLU A 105 1.74 -12.32 -2.96
N TYR A 106 2.33 -12.75 -1.84
CA TYR A 106 2.37 -11.96 -0.62
C TYR A 106 3.27 -10.74 -0.77
N LEU A 107 2.81 -9.62 -0.24
CA LEU A 107 3.57 -8.38 -0.15
C LEU A 107 4.93 -8.58 0.53
N ALA A 108 5.00 -9.48 1.51
CA ALA A 108 6.21 -9.80 2.26
C ALA A 108 7.38 -10.27 1.37
N ASP A 109 7.09 -10.88 0.22
CA ASP A 109 8.08 -11.46 -0.70
C ASP A 109 8.33 -10.57 -1.95
N SER A 110 7.69 -9.40 -1.99
CA SER A 110 7.68 -8.54 -3.16
C SER A 110 8.91 -7.62 -3.23
N LYS A 111 9.60 -7.66 -4.38
CA LYS A 111 10.66 -6.69 -4.77
C LYS A 111 10.22 -5.22 -4.69
N TYR A 112 8.91 -4.96 -4.77
CA TYR A 112 8.35 -3.61 -4.69
C TYR A 112 8.47 -3.02 -3.28
N LEU A 113 8.47 -3.84 -2.22
CA LEU A 113 8.74 -3.37 -0.87
C LEU A 113 10.16 -2.83 -0.71
N VAL A 114 11.13 -3.51 -1.32
CA VAL A 114 12.53 -3.10 -1.28
C VAL A 114 12.69 -1.75 -2.01
N GLN A 115 12.00 -1.58 -3.15
CA GLN A 115 11.97 -0.30 -3.87
C GLN A 115 11.32 0.82 -3.03
N MET A 116 10.14 0.57 -2.46
CA MET A 116 9.45 1.55 -1.60
C MET A 116 10.31 1.96 -0.40
N ARG A 117 10.96 0.99 0.24
CA ARG A 117 11.90 1.24 1.35
C ARG A 117 13.04 2.14 0.90
N ASN A 118 13.66 1.82 -0.24
CA ASN A 118 14.80 2.57 -0.75
C ASN A 118 14.45 4.02 -1.08
N ILE A 119 13.31 4.24 -1.74
CA ILE A 119 12.83 5.59 -2.07
C ILE A 119 12.53 6.36 -0.78
N TYR A 120 11.79 5.76 0.15
CA TYR A 120 11.32 6.46 1.34
C TYR A 120 12.46 6.78 2.33
N ILE A 121 13.33 5.82 2.61
CA ILE A 121 14.40 5.98 3.62
C ILE A 121 15.57 6.81 3.09
N ASN A 122 15.93 6.67 1.80
CA ASN A 122 17.13 7.29 1.25
C ASN A 122 16.87 8.63 0.54
N SER A 123 15.62 9.07 0.40
CA SER A 123 15.26 10.40 -0.15
C SER A 123 15.84 11.59 0.63
N GLY A 124 16.42 11.38 1.83
CA GLY A 124 17.01 12.42 2.67
C GLY A 124 18.39 12.94 2.25
N ASN A 125 18.95 12.51 1.11
CA ASN A 125 20.31 12.91 0.65
C ASN A 125 20.30 13.66 -0.70
N GLN A 126 19.30 14.51 -0.95
CA GLN A 126 19.41 15.52 -2.00
C GLN A 126 19.16 16.90 -1.40
N ALA A 127 20.20 17.41 -0.72
CA ALA A 127 20.41 18.82 -0.46
C ALA A 127 21.80 19.18 -0.99
#